data_AF-A0A352PPN7-F1
#
_entry.id   AF-A0A352PPN7-F1
#
_cell.length_a   1.000
_cell.length_b   1.000
_cell.length_c   1.000
_cell.angle_alpha   90.00
_cell.angle_beta   90.00
_cell.angle_gamma   90.00
#
_symmetry.space_group_name_H-M   'P 1'
#
loop_
_entity.id
_entity.type
_entity.pdbx_description
1 polymer ?
#
loop_
_entity_poly.entity_id
_entity_poly.type
_entity_poly.pdbx_seq_one_letter_code
_entity_poly.pdbx_strand_id
1 'polypeptide(L)'
;MDREPSHDQLCAIIERISPTERALLQLLAVIYEPCSKTILHRCAQACSLEPFAGFRSRSSSPEDLTYYLTHLRKLHLIDAQLRCQPTILEPTVRQAIAAGSFEALAKAVRQILPFESVSRANSPSACLRHVRELRIAFHSQDAQLFNRCYAWIHEHCPDGETSPEPVVDICNHPFDEEWFSRLPIEWQIFSLDCIFSSATWHLTDDQMALSYGLKTEFQQLLPDRARAKFDFDLTLRCLAGGELAEARRLLATSPARADFLGLSGLLAFQEGGYDQAAANLAKDLRELRHRARKRNACFQTLPGVAYALAVLLGSQRPDMIKLRQ
;
A
#
# COMPACT_ATOMS: atom_id res chain seq x y z
N MET A 1 -12.03 -26.27 -12.76
CA MET A 1 -11.76 -24.88 -12.32
C MET A 1 -10.62 -25.00 -11.33
N ASP A 2 -9.39 -24.91 -11.82
CA ASP A 2 -8.22 -25.06 -10.96
C ASP A 2 -8.18 -23.87 -10.01
N ARG A 3 -8.14 -24.15 -8.70
CA ARG A 3 -7.98 -23.09 -7.69
C ARG A 3 -6.63 -22.42 -7.91
N GLU A 4 -6.60 -21.10 -7.92
CA GLU A 4 -5.34 -20.36 -7.90
C GLU A 4 -4.52 -20.78 -6.66
N PRO A 5 -3.21 -21.01 -6.81
CA PRO A 5 -2.35 -21.41 -5.71
C PRO A 5 -2.29 -20.32 -4.63
N SER A 6 -2.25 -20.72 -3.36
CA SER A 6 -2.12 -19.78 -2.23
C SER A 6 -0.73 -19.11 -2.21
N HIS A 7 -0.61 -17.99 -1.49
CA HIS A 7 0.67 -17.30 -1.29
C HIS A 7 1.78 -18.25 -0.81
N ASP A 8 1.53 -19.04 0.23
CA ASP A 8 2.50 -20.01 0.77
C ASP A 8 2.94 -21.06 -0.27
N GLN A 9 2.00 -21.50 -1.11
CA GLN A 9 2.31 -22.45 -2.19
C GLN A 9 3.21 -21.81 -3.24
N LEU A 10 2.93 -20.56 -3.63
CA LEU A 10 3.75 -19.83 -4.60
C LEU A 10 5.16 -19.55 -4.05
N CYS A 11 5.29 -19.17 -2.78
CA CYS A 11 6.60 -19.00 -2.13
C CYS A 11 7.41 -20.30 -2.13
N ALA A 12 6.80 -21.43 -1.78
CA ALA A 12 7.46 -22.74 -1.84
C ALA A 12 7.87 -23.15 -3.27
N ILE A 13 7.10 -22.74 -4.28
CA ILE A 13 7.47 -22.95 -5.69
C ILE A 13 8.70 -22.12 -6.07
N ILE A 14 8.78 -20.84 -5.67
CA ILE A 14 9.90 -19.94 -5.97
C ILE A 14 11.23 -20.45 -5.37
N GLU A 15 11.18 -21.17 -4.26
CA GLU A 15 12.37 -21.81 -3.69
C GLU A 15 12.92 -22.95 -4.55
N ARG A 16 12.06 -23.58 -5.36
CA ARG A 16 12.37 -24.80 -6.15
C ARG A 16 12.72 -24.54 -7.62
N ILE A 17 12.41 -23.36 -8.15
CA ILE A 17 12.79 -22.99 -9.53
C ILE A 17 14.30 -22.79 -9.66
N SER A 18 14.81 -22.87 -10.90
CA SER A 18 16.24 -22.70 -11.17
C SER A 18 16.73 -21.28 -10.86
N PRO A 19 18.05 -21.07 -10.61
CA PRO A 19 18.60 -19.74 -10.38
C PRO A 19 18.30 -18.74 -11.51
N THR A 20 18.30 -19.19 -12.77
CA THR A 20 17.97 -18.36 -13.93
C THR A 20 16.49 -17.96 -13.94
N GLU A 21 15.58 -18.88 -13.63
CA GLU A 21 14.14 -18.57 -13.53
C GLU A 21 13.85 -17.60 -12.39
N ARG A 22 14.50 -17.78 -11.24
CA ARG A 22 14.39 -16.86 -10.11
C ARG A 22 14.90 -15.47 -10.48
N ALA A 23 16.04 -15.37 -11.14
CA ALA A 23 16.57 -14.09 -11.59
C ALA A 23 15.65 -13.41 -12.62
N LEU A 24 15.07 -14.17 -13.56
CA LEU A 24 14.07 -13.65 -14.51
C LEU A 24 12.80 -13.17 -13.79
N LEU A 25 12.32 -13.91 -12.80
CA LEU A 25 11.16 -13.51 -11.99
C LEU A 25 11.44 -12.22 -11.21
N GLN A 26 12.62 -12.11 -10.60
CA GLN A 26 13.08 -10.87 -9.95
C GLN A 26 13.18 -9.70 -10.92
N LEU A 27 13.71 -9.93 -12.12
CA LEU A 27 13.78 -8.90 -13.15
C LEU A 27 12.38 -8.42 -13.58
N LEU A 28 11.42 -9.34 -13.75
CA LEU A 28 10.04 -9.01 -14.04
C LEU A 28 9.36 -8.25 -12.90
N ALA A 29 9.64 -8.62 -11.65
CA ALA A 29 9.13 -7.93 -10.48
C ALA A 29 9.64 -6.48 -10.39
N VAL A 30 10.89 -6.23 -10.80
CA VAL A 30 11.48 -4.88 -10.91
C VAL A 30 10.94 -4.12 -12.13
N ILE A 31 10.65 -4.81 -13.24
CA ILE A 31 10.04 -4.19 -14.43
C ILE A 31 8.62 -3.70 -14.11
N TYR A 32 7.83 -4.47 -13.33
CA TYR A 32 6.47 -4.17 -12.88
C TYR A 32 5.39 -4.08 -13.98
N GLU A 33 5.70 -3.39 -15.07
CA GLU A 33 4.78 -3.10 -16.18
C GLU A 33 4.76 -4.23 -17.22
N PRO A 34 3.67 -4.34 -18.03
CA PRO A 34 3.64 -5.23 -19.18
C PRO A 34 4.85 -5.03 -20.09
N CYS A 35 5.54 -6.11 -20.46
CA CYS A 35 6.71 -6.02 -21.32
C CYS A 35 6.73 -7.13 -22.38
N SER A 36 7.47 -6.88 -23.47
CA SER A 36 7.72 -7.90 -24.49
C SER A 36 8.92 -8.77 -24.13
N LYS A 37 8.97 -9.99 -24.66
CA LYS A 37 10.15 -10.88 -24.53
C LYS A 37 11.44 -10.17 -24.98
N THR A 38 11.38 -9.33 -26.01
CA THR A 38 12.51 -8.55 -26.50
C THR A 38 13.03 -7.56 -25.47
N ILE A 39 12.13 -6.85 -24.78
CA ILE A 39 12.52 -5.91 -23.73
C ILE A 39 13.12 -6.66 -22.55
N LEU A 40 12.47 -7.74 -22.09
CA LEU A 40 12.99 -8.58 -21.02
C LEU A 40 14.39 -9.13 -21.34
N HIS A 41 14.58 -9.63 -22.56
CA HIS A 41 15.87 -10.14 -23.03
C HIS A 41 16.93 -9.05 -22.99
N ARG A 42 16.65 -7.85 -23.51
CA ARG A 42 17.59 -6.72 -23.45
C ARG A 42 17.93 -6.31 -22.02
N CYS A 43 16.97 -6.33 -21.10
CA CYS A 43 17.23 -6.09 -19.68
C CYS A 43 18.16 -7.17 -19.09
N ALA A 44 17.92 -8.45 -19.39
CA ALA A 44 18.77 -9.55 -18.95
C ALA A 44 20.20 -9.43 -19.52
N GLN A 45 20.34 -9.04 -20.80
CA GLN A 45 21.63 -8.78 -21.44
C GLN A 45 22.39 -7.62 -20.80
N ALA A 46 21.69 -6.57 -20.39
CA ALA A 46 22.28 -5.40 -19.73
C ALA A 46 22.65 -5.68 -18.26
N CYS A 47 22.15 -6.77 -17.67
CA CYS A 47 22.38 -7.09 -16.27
C CYS A 47 23.67 -7.92 -16.08
N SER A 48 24.50 -7.50 -15.13
CA SER A 48 25.80 -8.11 -14.85
C SER A 48 25.72 -9.34 -13.94
N LEU A 49 24.53 -9.73 -13.47
CA LEU A 49 24.37 -10.87 -12.57
C LEU A 49 24.68 -12.20 -13.28
N GLU A 50 25.30 -13.13 -12.55
CA GLU A 50 25.71 -14.45 -13.09
C GLU A 50 24.58 -15.27 -13.71
N PRO A 51 23.35 -15.33 -13.16
CA PRO A 51 22.25 -16.06 -13.79
C PRO A 51 21.89 -15.58 -15.21
N PHE A 52 22.33 -14.38 -15.61
CA PHE A 52 22.12 -13.84 -16.95
C PHE A 52 23.34 -13.98 -17.88
N ALA A 53 24.41 -14.63 -17.44
CA ALA A 53 25.63 -14.80 -18.24
C ALA A 53 25.38 -15.39 -19.62
N GLY A 54 24.49 -16.39 -19.70
CA GLY A 54 24.11 -17.04 -20.96
C GLY A 54 23.44 -16.09 -21.97
N PHE A 55 22.77 -15.04 -21.51
CA PHE A 55 22.07 -14.09 -22.38
C PHE A 55 22.99 -12.99 -22.91
N ARG A 56 24.12 -12.71 -22.25
CA ARG A 56 25.05 -11.64 -22.65
C ARG A 56 25.76 -11.90 -23.99
N SER A 57 25.70 -13.14 -24.51
CA SER A 57 26.24 -13.46 -25.83
C SER A 57 25.51 -12.69 -26.93
N ARG A 58 26.25 -12.21 -27.94
CA ARG A 58 25.68 -11.62 -29.16
C ARG A 58 24.83 -12.59 -29.97
N SER A 59 25.04 -13.89 -29.79
CA SER A 59 24.22 -14.94 -30.41
C SER A 59 22.93 -15.22 -29.64
N SER A 60 22.77 -14.68 -28.44
CA SER A 60 21.56 -14.90 -27.66
C SER A 60 20.39 -14.14 -28.27
N SER A 61 19.23 -14.78 -28.28
CA SER A 61 17.99 -14.26 -28.84
C SER A 61 16.90 -14.19 -27.76
N PRO A 62 15.85 -13.37 -27.97
CA PRO A 62 14.67 -13.38 -27.10
C PRO A 62 14.00 -14.77 -26.98
N GLU A 63 14.26 -15.69 -27.91
CA GLU A 63 13.68 -17.04 -27.86
C GLU A 63 14.39 -17.97 -26.89
N ASP A 64 15.60 -17.63 -26.46
CA ASP A 64 16.29 -18.35 -25.39
C ASP A 64 15.54 -18.25 -24.05
N LEU A 65 14.68 -17.23 -23.91
CA LEU A 65 13.82 -17.07 -22.73
C LEU A 65 12.57 -17.96 -22.77
N THR A 66 12.18 -18.48 -23.93
CA THR A 66 10.86 -19.10 -24.11
C THR A 66 10.66 -20.32 -23.21
N TYR A 67 11.70 -21.13 -22.99
CA TYR A 67 11.65 -22.27 -22.07
C TYR A 67 11.30 -21.81 -20.64
N TYR A 68 12.06 -20.85 -20.11
CA TYR A 68 11.89 -20.33 -18.75
C TYR A 68 10.54 -19.64 -18.57
N LEU A 69 10.14 -18.78 -19.52
CA LEU A 69 8.87 -18.06 -19.44
C LEU A 69 7.66 -19.00 -19.53
N THR A 70 7.75 -20.06 -20.34
CA THR A 70 6.70 -21.09 -20.40
C THR A 70 6.60 -21.83 -19.07
N HIS A 71 7.73 -22.15 -18.43
CA HIS A 71 7.71 -22.82 -17.13
C HIS A 71 7.17 -21.90 -16.03
N LEU A 72 7.61 -20.65 -15.94
CA LEU A 72 7.08 -19.66 -14.98
C LEU A 72 5.57 -19.45 -15.13
N ARG A 73 5.04 -19.42 -16.36
CA ARG A 73 3.58 -19.35 -16.62
C ARG A 73 2.85 -20.61 -16.18
N LYS A 74 3.40 -21.80 -16.45
CA LYS A 74 2.82 -23.08 -16.00
C LYS A 74 2.76 -23.18 -14.47
N LEU A 75 3.70 -22.54 -13.78
CA LEU A 75 3.72 -22.42 -12.32
C LEU A 75 2.84 -21.28 -11.79
N HIS A 76 2.10 -20.58 -12.67
CA HIS A 76 1.26 -19.44 -12.34
C HIS A 76 2.00 -18.26 -11.69
N LEU A 77 3.32 -18.16 -11.85
CA LEU A 77 4.13 -17.07 -11.26
C LEU A 77 4.04 -15.77 -12.06
N ILE A 78 3.77 -15.86 -13.37
CA ILE A 78 3.63 -14.73 -14.26
C ILE A 78 2.42 -14.88 -15.19
N ASP A 79 1.88 -13.75 -15.66
CA ASP A 79 0.75 -13.71 -16.59
C ASP A 79 1.18 -13.74 -18.08
N ALA A 80 0.20 -13.59 -18.99
CA ALA A 80 0.46 -13.54 -20.43
C ALA A 80 1.28 -12.31 -20.85
N GLN A 81 1.16 -11.21 -20.09
CA GLN A 81 1.84 -9.93 -20.29
C GLN A 81 3.21 -9.86 -19.59
N LEU A 82 3.69 -11.00 -19.05
CA LEU A 82 4.94 -11.13 -18.31
C LEU A 82 4.96 -10.36 -16.99
N ARG A 83 3.81 -10.08 -16.37
CA ARG A 83 3.78 -9.50 -15.02
C ARG A 83 3.78 -10.61 -13.98
N CYS A 84 4.49 -10.38 -12.88
CA CYS A 84 4.40 -11.24 -11.70
C CYS A 84 2.99 -11.22 -11.13
N GLN A 85 2.58 -12.34 -10.53
CA GLN A 85 1.36 -12.33 -9.73
C GLN A 85 1.48 -11.31 -8.57
N PRO A 86 0.44 -10.53 -8.27
CA PRO A 86 0.48 -9.52 -7.21
C PRO A 86 0.94 -10.09 -5.85
N THR A 87 0.48 -11.29 -5.52
CA THR A 87 0.75 -11.96 -4.22
C THR A 87 2.21 -12.34 -4.00
N ILE A 88 3.05 -12.37 -5.04
CA ILE A 88 4.49 -12.68 -4.94
C ILE A 88 5.38 -11.54 -5.42
N LEU A 89 4.79 -10.46 -5.95
CA LEU A 89 5.53 -9.36 -6.55
C LEU A 89 6.53 -8.75 -5.55
N GLU A 90 6.04 -8.27 -4.41
CA GLU A 90 6.90 -7.68 -3.38
C GLU A 90 7.77 -8.69 -2.65
N PRO A 91 7.28 -9.90 -2.27
CA PRO A 91 8.16 -10.96 -1.78
C PRO A 91 9.36 -11.23 -2.70
N THR A 92 9.14 -11.26 -4.01
CA THR A 92 10.22 -11.47 -5.00
C THR A 92 11.21 -10.30 -5.00
N VAL A 93 10.73 -9.06 -4.89
CA VAL A 93 11.61 -7.88 -4.77
C VAL A 93 12.42 -7.92 -3.48
N ARG A 94 11.79 -8.22 -2.34
CA ARG A 94 12.45 -8.34 -1.04
C ARG A 94 13.53 -9.43 -1.06
N GLN A 95 13.29 -10.56 -1.74
CA GLN A 95 14.32 -11.59 -1.98
C GLN A 95 15.50 -11.06 -2.80
N ALA A 96 15.26 -10.24 -3.82
CA ALA A 96 16.33 -9.62 -4.62
C ALA A 96 17.16 -8.64 -3.79
N ILE A 97 16.52 -7.88 -2.90
CA ILE A 97 17.21 -6.97 -1.97
C ILE A 97 18.07 -7.77 -0.99
N ALA A 98 17.51 -8.82 -0.37
CA ALA A 98 18.25 -9.69 0.55
C ALA A 98 19.45 -10.38 -0.13
N ALA A 99 19.35 -10.68 -1.43
CA ALA A 99 20.42 -11.26 -2.23
C ALA A 99 21.44 -10.23 -2.76
N GLY A 100 21.23 -8.92 -2.53
CA GLY A 100 22.07 -7.84 -3.07
C GLY A 100 22.02 -7.73 -4.61
N SER A 101 20.96 -8.24 -5.24
CA SER A 101 20.79 -8.23 -6.70
C SER A 101 19.90 -7.09 -7.20
N PHE A 102 19.14 -6.45 -6.31
CA PHE A 102 18.11 -5.47 -6.66
C PHE A 102 18.65 -4.26 -7.44
N GLU A 103 19.76 -3.66 -7.01
CA GLU A 103 20.34 -2.47 -7.65
C GLU A 103 20.83 -2.77 -9.07
N ALA A 104 21.41 -3.96 -9.28
CA ALA A 104 21.86 -4.40 -10.60
C ALA A 104 20.67 -4.64 -11.55
N LEU A 105 19.57 -5.19 -11.03
CA LEU A 105 18.32 -5.37 -11.78
C LEU A 105 17.71 -4.01 -12.14
N ALA A 106 17.52 -3.13 -11.15
CA ALA A 106 16.94 -1.80 -11.34
C ALA A 106 17.74 -0.95 -12.34
N LYS A 107 19.08 -1.02 -12.29
CA LYS A 107 19.96 -0.35 -13.24
C LYS A 107 19.75 -0.87 -14.68
N ALA A 108 19.69 -2.19 -14.86
CA ALA A 108 19.47 -2.79 -16.16
C ALA A 108 18.09 -2.41 -16.74
N VAL A 109 17.06 -2.40 -15.90
CA VAL A 109 15.70 -1.97 -16.27
C VAL A 109 15.71 -0.51 -16.72
N ARG A 110 16.26 0.41 -15.94
CA ARG A 110 16.32 1.84 -16.29
C ARG A 110 17.11 2.12 -17.57
N GLN A 111 18.14 1.32 -17.86
CA GLN A 111 18.92 1.45 -19.11
C GLN A 111 18.09 1.12 -20.36
N ILE A 112 17.22 0.11 -20.28
CA ILE A 112 16.42 -0.35 -21.44
C ILE A 112 15.06 0.33 -21.49
N LEU A 113 14.50 0.66 -20.32
CA LEU A 113 13.19 1.27 -20.12
C LEU A 113 13.37 2.56 -19.31
N PRO A 114 13.94 3.63 -19.93
CA PRO A 114 14.20 4.88 -19.23
C PRO A 114 12.90 5.52 -18.71
N PHE A 115 13.02 6.26 -17.62
CA PHE A 115 11.90 6.96 -16.97
C PHE A 115 11.56 8.25 -17.72
N GLU A 116 12.59 8.97 -18.17
CA GLU A 116 12.51 10.29 -18.80
C GLU A 116 11.80 10.27 -20.15
N SER A 117 11.71 9.09 -20.80
CA SER A 117 11.06 8.95 -22.10
C SER A 117 9.53 9.01 -22.03
N VAL A 118 8.94 8.84 -20.85
CA VAL A 118 7.48 8.72 -20.66
C VAL A 118 6.91 9.85 -19.79
N SER A 119 7.75 10.70 -19.17
CA SER A 119 7.33 11.73 -18.20
C SER A 119 6.45 12.88 -18.76
N ARG A 120 6.02 12.80 -20.03
CA ARG A 120 5.28 13.85 -20.75
C ARG A 120 3.93 13.39 -21.31
N ALA A 121 3.57 12.11 -21.15
CA ALA A 121 2.32 11.56 -21.66
C ALA A 121 1.41 11.11 -20.50
N ASN A 122 0.16 11.55 -20.49
CA ASN A 122 -0.86 11.03 -19.57
C ASN A 122 -1.45 9.76 -20.18
N SER A 123 -0.70 8.65 -20.12
CA SER A 123 -1.12 7.34 -20.61
C SER A 123 -1.05 6.29 -19.49
N PRO A 124 -1.84 5.19 -19.57
CA PRO A 124 -1.75 4.10 -18.59
C PRO A 124 -0.34 3.52 -18.45
N SER A 125 0.41 3.46 -19.56
CA SER A 125 1.82 3.07 -19.55
C SER A 125 2.71 4.03 -18.77
N ALA A 126 2.41 5.33 -18.78
CA ALA A 126 3.12 6.34 -17.99
C ALA A 126 2.85 6.15 -16.50
N CYS A 127 1.61 5.85 -16.10
CA CYS A 127 1.26 5.55 -14.72
C CYS A 127 2.03 4.34 -14.19
N LEU A 128 2.01 3.21 -14.91
CA LEU A 128 2.77 2.02 -14.53
C LEU A 128 4.28 2.28 -14.46
N ARG A 129 4.80 3.10 -15.38
CA ARG A 129 6.20 3.53 -15.38
C ARG A 129 6.56 4.35 -14.14
N HIS A 130 5.70 5.27 -13.72
CA HIS A 130 5.90 6.05 -12.48
C HIS A 130 5.76 5.20 -11.24
N VAL A 131 4.81 4.25 -11.21
CA VAL A 131 4.68 3.30 -10.09
C VAL A 131 5.92 2.43 -9.98
N ARG A 132 6.48 1.94 -11.10
CA ARG A 132 7.75 1.23 -11.09
C ARG A 132 8.89 2.05 -10.48
N GLU A 133 9.05 3.31 -10.91
CA GLU A 133 10.10 4.17 -10.36
C GLU A 133 9.86 4.54 -8.89
N LEU A 134 8.61 4.72 -8.49
CA LEU A 134 8.23 4.89 -7.09
C LEU A 134 8.63 3.67 -6.26
N ARG A 135 8.33 2.45 -6.73
CA ARG A 135 8.73 1.20 -6.07
C ARG A 135 10.25 1.08 -5.95
N ILE A 136 10.98 1.38 -7.02
CA ILE A 136 12.45 1.38 -6.98
C ILE A 136 12.97 2.43 -5.98
N ALA A 137 12.39 3.63 -5.97
CA ALA A 137 12.77 4.70 -5.05
C ALA A 137 12.47 4.33 -3.59
N PHE A 138 11.34 3.69 -3.31
CA PHE A 138 10.98 3.20 -1.98
C PHE A 138 12.02 2.22 -1.45
N HIS A 139 12.31 1.17 -2.23
CA HIS A 139 13.28 0.13 -1.84
C HIS A 139 14.73 0.65 -1.77
N SER A 140 15.08 1.64 -2.59
CA SER A 140 16.40 2.30 -2.55
C SER A 140 16.47 3.45 -1.55
N GLN A 141 15.37 3.75 -0.84
CA GLN A 141 15.22 4.89 0.08
C GLN A 141 15.57 6.25 -0.54
N ASP A 142 15.34 6.42 -1.84
CA ASP A 142 15.49 7.69 -2.57
C ASP A 142 14.23 8.55 -2.36
N ALA A 143 14.21 9.29 -1.26
CA ALA A 143 13.08 10.16 -0.90
C ALA A 143 12.76 11.22 -1.97
N GLN A 144 13.77 11.71 -2.70
CA GLN A 144 13.53 12.74 -3.73
C GLN A 144 12.81 12.15 -4.94
N LEU A 145 13.26 11.00 -5.44
CA LEU A 145 12.58 10.33 -6.54
C LEU A 145 11.20 9.84 -6.10
N PHE A 146 11.09 9.26 -4.90
CA PHE A 146 9.82 8.80 -4.35
C PHE A 146 8.78 9.91 -4.34
N ASN A 147 9.08 11.06 -3.72
CA ASN A 147 8.15 12.18 -3.61
C ASN A 147 7.73 12.73 -4.99
N ARG A 148 8.66 12.79 -5.95
CA ARG A 148 8.34 13.22 -7.32
C ARG A 148 7.39 12.25 -8.01
N CYS A 149 7.66 10.94 -7.94
CA CYS A 149 6.79 9.94 -8.56
C CYS A 149 5.43 9.88 -7.87
N TYR A 150 5.39 9.93 -6.54
CA TYR A 150 4.16 9.89 -5.75
C TYR A 150 3.23 11.06 -6.10
N ALA A 151 3.76 12.29 -6.07
CA ALA A 151 3.00 13.48 -6.45
C ALA A 151 2.50 13.40 -7.90
N TRP A 152 3.35 12.95 -8.83
CA TRP A 152 2.97 12.85 -10.24
C TRP A 152 1.83 11.84 -10.44
N ILE A 153 1.90 10.66 -9.80
CA ILE A 153 0.86 9.62 -9.86
C ILE A 153 -0.48 10.19 -9.39
N HIS A 154 -0.51 10.84 -8.22
CA HIS A 154 -1.74 11.40 -7.66
C HIS A 154 -2.32 12.57 -8.47
N GLU A 155 -1.50 13.28 -9.24
CA GLU A 155 -1.96 14.40 -10.08
C GLU A 155 -2.43 13.94 -11.47
N HIS A 156 -1.81 12.90 -12.04
CA HIS A 156 -1.98 12.57 -13.47
C HIS A 156 -2.63 11.21 -13.73
N CYS A 157 -2.58 10.27 -12.78
CA CYS A 157 -3.14 8.94 -12.97
C CYS A 157 -4.62 8.90 -12.56
N PRO A 158 -5.51 8.40 -13.43
CA PRO A 158 -6.91 8.21 -13.07
C PRO A 158 -7.08 7.29 -11.87
N ASP A 159 -8.11 7.58 -11.05
CA ASP A 159 -8.53 6.70 -9.97
C ASP A 159 -8.79 5.28 -10.50
N GLY A 160 -8.18 4.29 -9.87
CA GLY A 160 -8.27 2.87 -10.26
C GLY A 160 -7.12 2.33 -11.09
N GLU A 161 -6.35 3.16 -11.82
CA GLU A 161 -5.17 2.68 -12.56
C GLU A 161 -4.01 2.28 -11.64
N THR A 162 -3.95 2.89 -10.46
CA THR A 162 -2.99 2.58 -9.39
C THR A 162 -3.73 2.11 -8.14
N SER A 163 -4.74 1.25 -8.33
CA SER A 163 -5.42 0.56 -7.24
C SER A 163 -4.93 -0.90 -7.18
N PRO A 164 -4.50 -1.40 -6.01
CA PRO A 164 -4.35 -0.69 -4.73
C PRO A 164 -3.32 0.42 -4.82
N GLU A 165 -3.45 1.42 -3.94
CA GLU A 165 -2.50 2.53 -3.83
C GLU A 165 -1.04 1.97 -3.78
N PRO A 166 -0.09 2.53 -4.55
CA PRO A 166 1.24 1.95 -4.72
C PRO A 166 2.00 1.63 -3.42
N VAL A 167 1.91 2.47 -2.39
CA VAL A 167 2.57 2.24 -1.10
C VAL A 167 1.91 1.08 -0.35
N VAL A 168 0.58 0.99 -0.41
CA VAL A 168 -0.16 -0.17 0.09
C VAL A 168 0.24 -1.44 -0.63
N ASP A 169 0.43 -1.39 -1.96
CA ASP A 169 0.89 -2.55 -2.73
C ASP A 169 2.29 -3.01 -2.28
N ILE A 170 3.20 -2.06 -2.08
CA ILE A 170 4.57 -2.34 -1.61
C ILE A 170 4.58 -2.96 -0.20
N CYS A 171 3.74 -2.44 0.69
CA CYS A 171 3.86 -2.71 2.13
C CYS A 171 2.88 -3.75 2.65
N ASN A 172 1.76 -4.01 1.96
CA ASN A 172 0.64 -4.80 2.49
C ASN A 172 0.20 -5.96 1.57
N HIS A 173 0.97 -6.30 0.51
CA HIS A 173 0.72 -7.46 -0.36
C HIS A 173 1.91 -8.42 -0.50
N PRO A 174 2.15 -9.30 0.50
CA PRO A 174 1.61 -9.24 1.86
C PRO A 174 2.44 -8.33 2.77
N PHE A 175 1.85 -8.01 3.92
CA PHE A 175 2.58 -7.38 5.02
C PHE A 175 3.63 -8.34 5.58
N ASP A 176 4.87 -7.87 5.68
CA ASP A 176 6.00 -8.61 6.27
C ASP A 176 6.57 -7.76 7.40
N GLU A 177 6.28 -8.16 8.63
CA GLU A 177 6.65 -7.39 9.80
C GLU A 177 8.17 -7.26 9.99
N GLU A 178 8.91 -8.34 9.74
CA GLU A 178 10.36 -8.38 9.93
C GLU A 178 11.03 -7.40 8.96
N TRP A 179 10.66 -7.45 7.69
CA TRP A 179 11.14 -6.50 6.69
C TRP A 179 10.68 -5.07 6.99
N PHE A 180 9.40 -4.87 7.31
CA PHE A 180 8.82 -3.55 7.54
C PHE A 180 9.49 -2.82 8.71
N SER A 181 9.80 -3.56 9.79
CA SER A 181 10.47 -3.03 10.99
C SER A 181 11.88 -2.49 10.72
N ARG A 182 12.52 -2.88 9.61
CA ARG A 182 13.86 -2.43 9.21
C ARG A 182 13.84 -1.13 8.40
N LEU A 183 12.66 -0.68 7.95
CA LEU A 183 12.53 0.60 7.25
C LEU A 183 12.82 1.76 8.23
N PRO A 184 13.30 2.93 7.76
CA PRO A 184 13.40 4.09 8.64
C PRO A 184 12.01 4.49 9.15
N ILE A 185 11.93 4.96 10.40
CA ILE A 185 10.66 5.21 11.09
C ILE A 185 9.69 6.10 10.31
N GLU A 186 10.19 7.08 9.56
CA GLU A 186 9.33 7.97 8.76
C GLU A 186 8.63 7.23 7.61
N TRP A 187 9.29 6.25 7.00
CA TRP A 187 8.69 5.39 5.98
C TRP A 187 7.66 4.45 6.60
N GLN A 188 7.94 3.91 7.79
CA GLN A 188 6.97 3.07 8.50
C GLN A 188 5.68 3.84 8.83
N ILE A 189 5.81 5.06 9.39
CA ILE A 189 4.67 5.92 9.72
C ILE A 189 3.85 6.24 8.48
N PHE A 190 4.52 6.69 7.41
CA PHE A 190 3.87 7.04 6.15
C PHE A 190 3.17 5.85 5.50
N SER A 191 3.82 4.69 5.44
CA SER A 191 3.21 3.47 4.90
C SER A 191 2.00 3.00 5.71
N LEU A 192 2.06 3.04 7.05
CA LEU A 192 0.92 2.69 7.89
C LEU A 192 -0.26 3.65 7.68
N ASP A 193 0.00 4.95 7.53
CA ASP A 193 -1.04 5.94 7.18
C ASP A 193 -1.73 5.60 5.86
N CYS A 194 -0.96 5.27 4.81
CA CYS A 194 -1.50 4.82 3.52
C CYS A 194 -2.34 3.53 3.69
N ILE A 195 -1.84 2.55 4.43
CA ILE A 195 -2.53 1.28 4.68
C ILE A 195 -3.85 1.50 5.42
N PHE A 196 -3.84 2.24 6.53
CA PHE A 196 -5.03 2.49 7.36
C PHE A 196 -6.07 3.31 6.62
N SER A 197 -5.64 4.30 5.84
CA SER A 197 -6.52 5.07 4.96
C SER A 197 -7.17 4.16 3.93
N SER A 198 -6.38 3.32 3.25
CA SER A 198 -6.89 2.38 2.26
C SER A 198 -7.87 1.35 2.87
N ALA A 199 -7.54 0.78 4.02
CA ALA A 199 -8.42 -0.15 4.73
C ALA A 199 -9.74 0.51 5.15
N THR A 200 -9.70 1.78 5.57
CA THR A 200 -10.90 2.53 5.95
C THR A 200 -11.80 2.84 4.76
N TRP A 201 -11.23 3.21 3.61
CA TRP A 201 -12.00 3.62 2.43
C TRP A 201 -12.40 2.47 1.50
N HIS A 202 -11.57 1.43 1.41
CA HIS A 202 -11.76 0.32 0.47
C HIS A 202 -12.05 -1.02 1.15
N LEU A 203 -12.08 -1.05 2.49
CA LEU A 203 -12.36 -2.26 3.27
C LEU A 203 -11.39 -3.41 2.97
N THR A 204 -10.13 -3.06 2.73
CA THR A 204 -9.05 -4.03 2.51
C THR A 204 -8.52 -4.59 3.83
N ASP A 205 -7.95 -5.79 3.77
CA ASP A 205 -7.30 -6.40 4.93
C ASP A 205 -5.99 -5.68 5.26
N ASP A 206 -5.83 -5.34 6.54
CA ASP A 206 -4.64 -4.72 7.11
C ASP A 206 -4.36 -5.24 8.53
N GLN A 207 -4.91 -6.40 8.93
CA GLN A 207 -4.86 -6.88 10.30
C GLN A 207 -3.42 -6.97 10.85
N MET A 208 -2.47 -7.41 10.02
CA MET A 208 -1.06 -7.47 10.38
C MET A 208 -0.43 -6.08 10.55
N ALA A 209 -0.74 -5.13 9.66
CA ALA A 209 -0.27 -3.75 9.76
C ALA A 209 -0.87 -3.03 10.98
N LEU A 210 -2.16 -3.25 11.28
CA LEU A 210 -2.81 -2.76 12.48
C LEU A 210 -2.15 -3.33 13.74
N SER A 211 -1.94 -4.64 13.77
CA SER A 211 -1.26 -5.31 14.88
C SER A 211 0.14 -4.74 15.11
N TYR A 212 0.87 -4.42 14.03
CA TYR A 212 2.17 -3.76 14.10
C TYR A 212 2.07 -2.33 14.68
N GLY A 213 1.16 -1.50 14.18
CA GLY A 213 0.95 -0.13 14.68
C GLY A 213 0.49 -0.05 16.15
N LEU A 214 -0.13 -1.11 16.66
CA LEU A 214 -0.55 -1.23 18.06
C LEU A 214 0.58 -1.63 19.01
N LYS A 215 1.74 -2.07 18.50
CA LYS A 215 2.87 -2.49 19.35
C LYS A 215 3.41 -1.34 20.16
N THR A 216 3.67 -1.60 21.45
CA THR A 216 4.23 -0.61 22.36
C THR A 216 5.62 -0.17 21.91
N GLU A 217 6.41 -1.10 21.41
CA GLU A 217 7.76 -0.88 20.89
C GLU A 217 7.72 0.10 19.71
N PHE A 218 6.81 -0.10 18.75
CA PHE A 218 6.65 0.82 17.63
C PHE A 218 6.16 2.20 18.11
N GLN A 219 5.14 2.24 18.98
CA GLN A 219 4.60 3.49 19.49
C GLN A 219 5.63 4.32 20.26
N GLN A 220 6.62 3.70 20.90
CA GLN A 220 7.72 4.40 21.58
C GLN A 220 8.71 5.05 20.61
N LEU A 221 8.80 4.57 19.36
CA LEU A 221 9.69 5.13 18.34
C LEU A 221 9.10 6.36 17.63
N LEU A 222 7.79 6.60 17.76
CA LEU A 222 7.11 7.69 17.07
C LEU A 222 7.65 9.06 17.50
N PRO A 223 8.13 9.89 16.55
CA PRO A 223 8.50 11.27 16.83
C PRO A 223 7.29 12.11 17.28
N ASP A 224 7.51 13.04 18.21
CA ASP A 224 6.44 13.90 18.76
C ASP A 224 5.63 14.62 17.67
N ARG A 225 6.32 15.10 16.61
CA ARG A 225 5.70 15.80 15.48
C ARG A 225 4.71 14.95 14.68
N ALA A 226 4.88 13.63 14.67
CA ALA A 226 4.06 12.70 13.91
C ALA A 226 3.01 12.00 14.77
N ARG A 227 3.25 11.92 16.09
CA ARG A 227 2.42 11.18 17.05
C ARG A 227 0.94 11.56 16.99
N ALA A 228 0.64 12.86 16.97
CA ALA A 228 -0.76 13.32 17.01
C ALA A 228 -1.58 12.84 15.79
N LYS A 229 -1.00 12.95 14.59
CA LYS A 229 -1.65 12.48 13.36
C LYS A 229 -1.73 10.95 13.37
N PHE A 230 -0.63 10.27 13.69
CA PHE A 230 -0.60 8.81 13.70
C PHE A 230 -1.61 8.21 14.67
N ASP A 231 -1.66 8.71 15.91
CA ASP A 231 -2.62 8.21 16.90
C ASP A 231 -4.08 8.48 16.46
N PHE A 232 -4.34 9.58 15.75
CA PHE A 232 -5.65 9.85 15.17
C PHE A 232 -6.01 8.80 14.12
N ASP A 233 -5.12 8.55 13.15
CA ASP A 233 -5.37 7.60 12.06
C ASP A 233 -5.51 6.17 12.58
N LEU A 234 -4.67 5.77 13.54
CA LEU A 234 -4.76 4.48 14.22
C LEU A 234 -6.08 4.32 14.98
N THR A 235 -6.50 5.35 15.73
CA THR A 235 -7.77 5.31 16.47
C THR A 235 -8.96 5.27 15.51
N LEU A 236 -8.93 6.07 14.44
CA LEU A 236 -9.96 6.07 13.41
C LEU A 236 -10.05 4.69 12.73
N ARG A 237 -8.90 4.07 12.43
CA ARG A 237 -8.84 2.72 11.87
C ARG A 237 -9.44 1.69 12.84
N CYS A 238 -9.10 1.72 14.13
CA CYS A 238 -9.72 0.84 15.13
C CYS A 238 -11.25 1.00 15.14
N LEU A 239 -11.75 2.24 15.14
CA LEU A 239 -13.19 2.51 15.06
C LEU A 239 -13.80 1.96 13.77
N ALA A 240 -13.16 2.19 12.61
CA ALA A 240 -13.63 1.69 11.32
C ALA A 240 -13.74 0.15 11.28
N GLY A 241 -12.82 -0.55 11.96
CA GLY A 241 -12.81 -2.02 12.07
C GLY A 241 -13.69 -2.60 13.17
N GLY A 242 -14.30 -1.77 14.03
CA GLY A 242 -15.06 -2.23 15.18
C GLY A 242 -14.21 -2.67 16.38
N GLU A 243 -12.92 -2.33 16.41
CA GLU A 243 -11.99 -2.60 17.52
C GLU A 243 -12.22 -1.60 18.68
N LEU A 244 -13.44 -1.57 19.21
CA LEU A 244 -13.91 -0.52 20.11
C LEU A 244 -13.14 -0.46 21.43
N ALA A 245 -12.70 -1.61 21.96
CA ALA A 245 -11.91 -1.66 23.18
C ALA A 245 -10.57 -0.93 23.01
N GLU A 246 -9.93 -1.12 21.86
CA GLU A 246 -8.65 -0.52 21.55
C GLU A 246 -8.80 0.97 21.22
N ALA A 247 -9.82 1.34 20.43
CA ALA A 247 -10.15 2.74 20.19
C ALA A 247 -10.41 3.50 21.51
N ARG A 248 -11.13 2.89 22.47
CA ARG A 248 -11.37 3.49 23.79
C ARG A 248 -10.06 3.68 24.56
N ARG A 249 -9.18 2.69 24.53
CA ARG A 249 -7.85 2.76 25.17
C ARG A 249 -7.03 3.91 24.58
N LEU A 250 -6.97 4.03 23.26
CA LEU A 250 -6.22 5.07 22.55
C LEU A 250 -6.78 6.48 22.84
N LEU A 251 -8.10 6.65 22.80
CA LEU A 251 -8.76 7.91 23.17
C LEU A 251 -8.46 8.34 24.61
N ALA A 252 -8.35 7.39 25.54
CA ALA A 252 -8.08 7.69 26.95
C ALA A 252 -6.60 8.03 27.23
N THR A 253 -5.69 7.36 26.52
CA THR A 253 -4.25 7.36 26.83
C THR A 253 -3.40 8.24 25.91
N SER A 254 -3.88 8.58 24.71
CA SER A 254 -3.08 9.39 23.78
C SER A 254 -2.86 10.80 24.33
N PRO A 255 -1.60 11.30 24.35
CA PRO A 255 -1.30 12.67 24.73
C PRO A 255 -1.92 13.69 23.75
N ALA A 256 -2.24 13.27 22.52
CA ALA A 256 -2.80 14.10 21.46
C ALA A 256 -4.34 14.11 21.42
N ARG A 257 -5.01 13.55 22.43
CA ARG A 257 -6.49 13.42 22.45
C ARG A 257 -7.27 14.72 22.22
N ALA A 258 -6.66 15.88 22.45
CA ALA A 258 -7.27 17.19 22.19
C ALA A 258 -7.45 17.50 20.69
N ASP A 259 -6.75 16.76 19.83
CA ASP A 259 -6.81 16.89 18.37
C ASP A 259 -7.71 15.82 17.73
N PHE A 260 -8.27 14.91 18.52
CA PHE A 260 -9.12 13.79 18.07
C PHE A 260 -10.57 14.21 17.80
N LEU A 261 -10.74 15.34 17.13
CA LEU A 261 -12.04 15.90 16.83
C LEU A 261 -12.90 14.88 16.07
N GLY A 262 -14.02 14.52 16.68
CA GLY A 262 -15.02 13.60 16.14
C GLY A 262 -14.86 12.14 16.54
N LEU A 263 -13.70 11.70 17.05
CA LEU A 263 -13.47 10.27 17.34
C LEU A 263 -14.24 9.79 18.58
N SER A 264 -14.33 10.60 19.65
CA SER A 264 -15.15 10.25 20.81
C SER A 264 -16.65 10.21 20.50
N GLY A 265 -17.07 11.05 19.55
CA GLY A 265 -18.44 11.02 19.04
C GLY A 265 -18.73 9.80 18.17
N LEU A 266 -17.78 9.42 17.32
CA LEU A 266 -17.85 8.19 16.52
C LEU A 266 -17.90 6.93 17.41
N LEU A 267 -17.08 6.87 18.46
CA LEU A 267 -17.14 5.77 19.45
C LEU A 267 -18.54 5.68 20.09
N ALA A 268 -19.07 6.78 20.61
CA ALA A 268 -20.40 6.80 21.22
C ALA A 268 -21.50 6.36 20.23
N PHE A 269 -21.38 6.72 18.95
CA PHE A 269 -22.31 6.29 17.90
C PHE A 269 -22.27 4.78 17.71
N GLN A 270 -21.07 4.19 17.64
CA GLN A 270 -20.88 2.75 17.47
C GLN A 270 -21.33 1.95 18.70
N GLU A 271 -21.28 2.55 19.89
CA GLU A 271 -21.83 1.99 21.14
C GLU A 271 -23.37 2.15 21.26
N GLY A 272 -24.03 2.77 20.27
CA GLY A 272 -25.48 2.99 20.25
C GLY A 272 -25.96 4.22 21.02
N GLY A 273 -25.06 5.03 21.57
CA GLY A 273 -25.37 6.27 22.27
C GLY A 273 -25.60 7.44 21.31
N TYR A 274 -26.66 7.40 20.50
CA TYR A 274 -26.87 8.38 19.41
C TYR A 274 -26.99 9.83 19.88
N ASP A 275 -27.73 10.11 20.96
CA ASP A 275 -27.85 11.48 21.48
C ASP A 275 -26.50 12.00 22.01
N GLN A 276 -25.74 11.14 22.70
CA GLN A 276 -24.39 11.46 23.18
C GLN A 276 -23.41 11.68 22.02
N ALA A 277 -23.50 10.85 20.99
CA ALA A 277 -22.71 10.98 19.77
C ALA A 277 -22.99 12.31 19.07
N ALA A 278 -24.27 12.67 18.88
CA ALA A 278 -24.67 13.92 18.28
C ALA A 278 -24.15 15.13 19.07
N ALA A 279 -24.24 15.11 20.40
CA ALA A 279 -23.73 16.17 21.27
C ALA A 279 -22.20 16.33 21.16
N ASN A 280 -21.46 15.22 21.20
CA ASN A 280 -20.00 15.20 21.07
C ASN A 280 -19.54 15.71 19.70
N LEU A 281 -20.13 15.18 18.63
CA LEU A 281 -19.80 15.55 17.24
C LEU A 281 -20.15 17.02 16.95
N ALA A 282 -21.26 17.53 17.49
CA ALA A 282 -21.61 18.95 17.34
C ALA A 282 -20.59 19.87 18.04
N LYS A 283 -20.08 19.47 19.21
CA LYS A 283 -19.02 20.20 19.92
C LYS A 283 -17.73 20.22 19.10
N ASP A 284 -17.29 19.07 18.61
CA ASP A 284 -16.04 18.94 17.87
C ASP A 284 -16.11 19.63 16.50
N LEU A 285 -17.28 19.65 15.85
CA LEU A 285 -17.49 20.38 14.60
C LEU A 285 -17.37 21.90 14.79
N ARG A 286 -17.82 22.45 15.92
CA ARG A 286 -17.61 23.87 16.26
C ARG A 286 -16.14 24.18 16.41
N GLU A 287 -15.41 23.32 17.12
CA GLU A 287 -13.96 23.46 17.30
C GLU A 287 -13.22 23.36 15.96
N LEU A 288 -13.57 22.39 15.11
CA LEU A 288 -13.01 22.23 13.76
C LEU A 288 -13.18 23.50 12.93
N ARG A 289 -14.38 24.09 12.92
CA ARG A 289 -14.67 25.34 12.19
C ARG A 289 -13.90 26.53 12.73
N HIS A 290 -13.75 26.60 14.05
CA HIS A 290 -12.95 27.62 14.71
C HIS A 290 -11.47 27.51 14.30
N ARG A 291 -10.87 26.32 14.42
CA ARG A 291 -9.47 26.05 14.03
C ARG A 291 -9.23 26.30 12.54
N ALA A 292 -10.12 25.81 11.68
CA ALA A 292 -10.01 25.97 10.23
C ALA A 292 -10.33 27.41 9.75
N ARG A 293 -10.87 28.27 10.62
CA ARG A 293 -11.40 29.61 10.28
C ARG A 293 -12.38 29.59 9.09
N LYS A 294 -13.14 28.50 8.96
CA LYS A 294 -14.07 28.25 7.85
C LYS A 294 -15.42 27.81 8.40
N ARG A 295 -16.47 28.59 8.13
CA ARG A 295 -17.84 28.29 8.59
C ARG A 295 -18.40 27.00 7.98
N ASN A 296 -17.97 26.66 6.77
CA ASN A 296 -18.39 25.47 6.03
C ASN A 296 -17.46 24.27 6.23
N ALA A 297 -16.50 24.32 7.16
CA ALA A 297 -15.71 23.13 7.47
C ALA A 297 -16.61 22.01 8.01
N CYS A 298 -16.33 20.79 7.55
CA CYS A 298 -16.99 19.55 7.95
C CYS A 298 -15.95 18.44 8.10
N PHE A 299 -16.31 17.39 8.86
CA PHE A 299 -15.52 16.18 8.93
C PHE A 299 -15.44 15.52 7.54
N GLN A 300 -14.24 15.13 7.12
CA GLN A 300 -13.99 14.48 5.82
C GLN A 300 -13.95 12.94 5.93
N THR A 301 -14.20 12.39 7.12
CA THR A 301 -14.07 10.96 7.44
C THR A 301 -15.34 10.45 8.16
N LEU A 302 -15.31 9.21 8.65
CA LEU A 302 -16.44 8.54 9.32
C LEU A 302 -17.19 9.36 10.39
N PRO A 303 -16.55 10.24 11.20
CA PRO A 303 -17.29 11.11 12.12
C PRO A 303 -18.34 11.99 11.45
N GLY A 304 -18.15 12.40 10.19
CA GLY A 304 -19.14 13.18 9.44
C GLY A 304 -20.40 12.36 9.13
N VAL A 305 -20.22 11.12 8.70
CA VAL A 305 -21.31 10.18 8.44
C VAL A 305 -22.03 9.83 9.75
N ALA A 306 -21.27 9.50 10.80
CA ALA A 306 -21.82 9.22 12.12
C ALA A 306 -22.60 10.42 12.67
N TYR A 307 -22.17 11.66 12.42
CA TYR A 307 -22.91 12.83 12.89
C TYR A 307 -24.26 12.97 12.19
N ALA A 308 -24.30 12.83 10.86
CA ALA A 308 -25.55 12.87 10.12
C ALA A 308 -26.53 11.79 10.61
N LEU A 309 -26.03 10.56 10.79
CA LEU A 309 -26.85 9.44 11.28
C LEU A 309 -27.28 9.63 12.74
N ALA A 310 -26.38 10.10 13.62
CA ALA A 310 -26.69 10.36 15.02
C ALA A 310 -27.80 11.42 15.17
N VAL A 311 -27.82 12.46 14.34
CA VAL A 311 -28.88 13.47 14.33
C VAL A 311 -30.21 12.91 13.81
N LEU A 312 -30.17 12.00 12.84
CA LEU A 312 -31.37 11.36 12.29
C LEU A 312 -31.98 10.32 13.24
N LEU A 313 -31.12 9.58 13.97
CA LEU A 313 -31.50 8.51 14.88
C LEU A 313 -31.73 9.01 16.31
N GLY A 314 -31.09 10.11 16.70
CA GLY A 314 -31.25 10.78 17.98
C GLY A 314 -32.64 11.37 18.15
N SER A 315 -33.17 11.29 19.36
CA SER A 315 -34.50 11.79 19.74
C SER A 315 -35.66 11.39 18.78
N GLN A 316 -35.92 10.08 18.71
CA GLN A 316 -37.14 9.39 18.23
C GLN A 316 -37.98 10.06 17.11
N ARG A 317 -37.79 9.61 15.86
CA ARG A 317 -38.90 9.51 14.89
C ARG A 317 -39.45 8.07 14.87
N PRO A 318 -40.71 7.84 15.26
CA PRO A 318 -41.33 6.50 15.32
C PRO A 318 -41.28 5.70 14.01
N ASP A 319 -41.14 6.39 12.87
CA ASP A 319 -41.35 5.80 11.55
C ASP A 319 -40.12 4.99 11.03
N MET A 320 -38.94 5.19 11.63
CA MET A 320 -37.69 4.53 11.21
C MET A 320 -37.42 3.18 11.88
N ILE A 321 -38.25 2.77 12.86
CA ILE A 321 -38.12 1.47 13.56
C ILE A 321 -38.41 0.28 12.60
N LYS A 322 -38.97 0.53 11.41
CA LYS A 322 -39.33 -0.53 10.45
C LYS A 322 -38.19 -1.08 9.59
N LEU A 323 -36.96 -0.58 9.71
CA LEU A 323 -35.78 -1.14 9.02
C LEU A 323 -35.02 -2.20 9.85
N ARG A 324 -35.55 -2.59 11.01
CA ARG A 324 -34.95 -3.60 11.92
C ARG A 324 -35.65 -4.98 11.88
N GLN A 325 -36.28 -5.33 10.75
CA GLN A 325 -36.79 -6.69 10.50
C GLN A 325 -36.18 -7.23 9.21
#